data_AF-A0A1M3G468-F1
#
_entry.id   AF-A0A1M3G468-F1
#
_cell.length_a   1.000
_cell.length_b   1.000
_cell.length_c   1.000
_cell.angle_alpha   90.00
_cell.angle_beta   90.00
_cell.angle_gamma   90.00
#
_symmetry.space_group_name_H-M   'P 1'
#
loop_
_entity.id
_entity.type
_entity.pdbx_description
1 polymer ?
#
loop_
_entity_poly.entity_id
_entity_poly.type
_entity_poly.pdbx_seq_one_letter_code
_entity_poly.pdbx_strand_id
1 'polypeptide(L)'
;MSAQFGYDYSLKPKVYLLADTSFAENFTDAECLGFVYVFNPDPDGKRMPIELGFLMENEENASNFLDALIDWVERSEGDSKAVNLEFGETEDGEYVLTISPNSTKLIERLLPAPWRDYLNPVTMAIYQAKYGLKISPQYRDFRDNYQQGTPIVVRYYIAGPNNTVVSKSERYFHKREFSFSFNGHLDPLSVDNPIINKRFNQMQKEKEKLAGADEEKRVERLREFYPVLYDRLASQGWLADVVAAINKRYTTGQIYQAICNMIVLQRVAINKKVKLAPGTPDFPAELLRYLLENPETADHYFPGQEEFTKQKIEKQIRQDEKYVKTYDDYPKKG
;
A
#
# COMPACT_ATOMS: atom_id res chain seq x y z
N MET A 1 13.07 -14.40 31.00
CA MET A 1 12.00 -15.06 30.21
C MET A 1 12.14 -14.58 28.77
N SER A 2 12.55 -15.44 27.83
CA SER A 2 12.50 -15.08 26.41
C SER A 2 11.04 -15.05 25.96
N ALA A 3 10.61 -13.93 25.39
CA ALA A 3 9.27 -13.80 24.84
C ALA A 3 9.08 -14.82 23.71
N GLN A 4 7.93 -15.48 23.68
CA GLN A 4 7.60 -16.52 22.70
C GLN A 4 6.98 -15.88 21.46
N PHE A 5 7.49 -16.19 20.27
CA PHE A 5 6.94 -15.71 19.00
C PHE A 5 7.07 -16.80 17.92
N GLY A 6 6.25 -16.71 16.89
CA GLY A 6 6.41 -17.48 15.66
C GLY A 6 6.59 -16.55 14.48
N TYR A 7 7.37 -16.98 13.50
CA TYR A 7 7.54 -16.26 12.23
C TYR A 7 7.81 -17.26 11.11
N ASP A 8 7.13 -17.10 9.99
CA ASP A 8 7.36 -17.92 8.79
C ASP A 8 7.88 -17.08 7.63
N TYR A 9 9.08 -17.41 7.15
CA TYR A 9 9.76 -16.66 6.08
C TYR A 9 9.10 -16.86 4.70
N SER A 10 8.23 -17.85 4.51
CA SER A 10 7.46 -17.96 3.26
C SER A 10 6.36 -16.90 3.16
N LEU A 11 5.95 -16.33 4.29
CA LEU A 11 4.89 -15.34 4.39
C LEU A 11 5.49 -13.93 4.46
N LYS A 12 4.84 -12.99 3.77
CA LYS A 12 5.20 -11.57 3.85
C LYS A 12 4.43 -10.94 5.02
N PRO A 13 5.07 -10.30 6.01
CA PRO A 13 4.36 -9.58 7.05
C PRO A 13 3.37 -8.56 6.48
N LYS A 14 2.17 -8.50 7.05
CA LYS A 14 1.19 -7.47 6.69
C LYS A 14 1.59 -6.13 7.32
N VAL A 15 1.62 -5.07 6.53
CA VAL A 15 1.81 -3.70 7.02
C VAL A 15 0.65 -2.86 6.54
N TYR A 16 -0.04 -2.24 7.49
CA TYR A 16 -1.19 -1.39 7.20
C TYR A 16 -0.71 0.03 6.91
N LEU A 17 -1.02 0.52 5.72
CA LEU A 17 -0.66 1.85 5.26
C LEU A 17 -1.91 2.71 5.22
N LEU A 18 -1.98 3.70 6.11
CA LEU A 18 -3.09 4.64 6.17
C LEU A 18 -2.77 5.87 5.31
N ALA A 19 -3.68 6.21 4.40
CA ALA A 19 -3.60 7.48 3.67
C ALA A 19 -3.94 8.66 4.56
N ASP A 20 -3.48 9.85 4.20
CA ASP A 20 -3.79 11.10 4.90
C ASP A 20 -5.31 11.34 4.93
N THR A 21 -5.86 11.36 6.14
CA THR A 21 -7.29 11.56 6.37
C THR A 21 -7.71 13.01 6.28
N SER A 22 -6.78 13.95 6.48
CA SER A 22 -7.07 15.39 6.49
C SER A 22 -7.52 15.90 5.13
N PHE A 23 -7.06 15.29 4.03
CA PHE A 23 -7.50 15.66 2.67
C PHE A 23 -9.03 15.56 2.54
N ALA A 24 -9.62 14.55 3.16
CA ALA A 24 -11.05 14.27 3.06
C ALA A 24 -11.90 15.29 3.82
N GLU A 25 -11.44 15.66 5.02
CA GLU A 25 -12.05 16.70 5.85
C GLU A 25 -11.96 18.05 5.13
N ASN A 26 -10.75 18.44 4.70
CA ASN A 26 -10.54 19.68 3.95
C ASN A 26 -11.38 19.75 2.67
N PHE A 27 -11.54 18.66 1.91
CA PHE A 27 -12.40 18.66 0.73
C PHE A 27 -13.89 18.87 1.08
N THR A 28 -14.35 18.28 2.17
CA THR A 28 -15.73 18.40 2.64
C THR A 28 -16.00 19.84 3.10
N ASP A 29 -15.10 20.37 3.92
CA ASP A 29 -15.22 21.70 4.52
C ASP A 29 -14.85 22.84 3.54
N ALA A 30 -14.27 22.50 2.38
CA ALA A 30 -14.09 23.43 1.27
C ALA A 30 -15.40 23.74 0.51
N GLU A 31 -16.42 22.90 0.69
CA GLU A 31 -17.74 23.03 0.05
C GLU A 31 -17.62 23.13 -1.48
N CYS A 32 -17.10 22.07 -2.10
CA CYS A 32 -16.98 21.99 -3.55
C CYS A 32 -18.36 22.10 -4.23
N LEU A 33 -18.58 23.15 -5.03
CA LEU A 33 -19.81 23.38 -5.77
C LEU A 33 -19.84 22.63 -7.11
N GLY A 34 -18.69 22.48 -7.75
CA GLY A 34 -18.56 21.84 -9.05
C GLY A 34 -17.16 22.01 -9.65
N PHE A 35 -17.06 21.90 -10.97
CA PHE A 35 -15.79 21.98 -11.68
C PHE A 35 -15.76 23.07 -12.74
N VAL A 36 -14.60 23.70 -12.87
CA VAL A 36 -14.26 24.66 -13.92
C VAL A 36 -13.43 23.93 -14.98
N TYR A 37 -13.83 24.06 -16.24
CA TYR A 37 -13.09 23.49 -17.37
C TYR A 37 -12.57 24.63 -18.24
N VAL A 38 -11.24 24.72 -18.39
CA VAL A 38 -10.61 25.72 -19.25
C VAL A 38 -10.02 25.05 -20.47
N PHE A 39 -10.23 25.69 -21.63
CA PHE A 39 -9.82 25.18 -22.93
C PHE A 39 -8.98 26.20 -23.65
N ASN A 40 -8.04 25.72 -24.45
CA ASN A 40 -7.35 26.50 -25.46
C ASN A 40 -7.66 25.89 -26.83
N PRO A 41 -8.01 26.68 -27.86
CA PRO A 41 -8.05 26.15 -29.22
C PRO A 41 -6.66 25.66 -29.66
N ASP A 42 -6.61 24.51 -30.32
CA ASP A 42 -5.45 24.09 -31.09
C ASP A 42 -5.37 24.85 -32.44
N PRO A 43 -4.33 24.64 -33.27
CA PRO A 43 -4.21 25.28 -34.57
C PRO A 43 -5.39 25.02 -35.54
N ASP A 44 -6.11 23.92 -35.35
CA ASP A 44 -7.28 23.54 -36.15
C ASP A 44 -8.60 24.05 -35.53
N GLY A 45 -8.52 24.82 -34.43
CA GLY A 45 -9.66 25.40 -33.71
C GLY A 45 -10.37 24.43 -32.76
N LYS A 46 -9.84 23.21 -32.57
CA LYS A 46 -10.39 22.23 -31.63
C LYS A 46 -10.11 22.67 -30.20
N ARG A 47 -11.11 22.60 -29.33
CA ARG A 47 -10.99 23.01 -27.92
C ARG A 47 -10.24 21.95 -27.11
N MET A 48 -8.96 22.20 -26.87
CA MET A 48 -8.11 21.32 -26.07
C MET A 48 -8.22 21.68 -24.58
N PRO A 49 -8.50 20.72 -23.69
CA PRO A 49 -8.53 21.00 -22.26
C PRO A 49 -7.12 21.30 -21.76
N ILE A 50 -6.98 22.42 -21.02
CA ILE A 50 -5.70 22.84 -20.44
C ILE A 50 -5.75 22.89 -18.91
N GLU A 51 -6.96 22.99 -18.33
CA GLU A 51 -7.12 23.11 -16.89
C GLU A 51 -8.43 22.51 -16.40
N LEU A 52 -8.35 21.84 -15.26
CA LEU A 52 -9.47 21.41 -14.43
C LEU A 52 -9.39 22.12 -13.08
N GLY A 53 -10.47 22.83 -12.73
CA GLY A 53 -10.59 23.57 -11.50
C GLY A 53 -11.63 22.99 -10.56
N PHE A 54 -11.34 22.89 -9.27
CA PHE A 54 -12.34 22.68 -8.22
C PHE A 54 -12.96 24.02 -7.83
N LEU A 55 -14.27 24.21 -8.02
CA LEU A 55 -14.96 25.44 -7.60
C LEU A 55 -15.40 25.28 -6.13
N MET A 56 -14.78 26.02 -5.22
CA MET A 56 -14.93 25.90 -3.77
C MET A 56 -15.50 27.19 -3.16
N GLU A 57 -16.16 27.10 -2.00
CA GLU A 57 -16.63 28.28 -1.25
C GLU A 57 -15.64 28.72 -0.17
N ASN A 58 -14.98 27.78 0.49
CA ASN A 58 -14.03 28.07 1.58
C ASN A 58 -12.58 27.95 1.10
N GLU A 59 -11.88 29.09 1.05
CA GLU A 59 -10.51 29.17 0.52
C GLU A 59 -9.45 28.50 1.39
N GLU A 60 -9.56 28.58 2.72
CA GLU A 60 -8.59 27.96 3.63
C GLU A 60 -8.58 26.44 3.45
N ASN A 61 -9.77 25.83 3.49
CA ASN A 61 -9.92 24.39 3.31
C ASN A 61 -9.61 23.96 1.87
N ALA A 62 -9.97 24.77 0.87
CA ALA A 62 -9.60 24.51 -0.52
C ALA A 62 -8.07 24.51 -0.72
N SER A 63 -7.36 25.43 -0.07
CA SER A 63 -5.90 25.47 -0.09
C SER A 63 -5.32 24.23 0.57
N ASN A 64 -5.75 23.87 1.78
CA ASN A 64 -5.25 22.68 2.48
C ASN A 64 -5.54 21.38 1.71
N PHE A 65 -6.71 21.29 1.07
CA PHE A 65 -7.06 20.19 0.17
C PHE A 65 -6.09 20.10 -1.02
N LEU A 66 -5.82 21.22 -1.71
CA LEU A 66 -4.91 21.25 -2.85
C LEU A 66 -3.47 20.93 -2.42
N ASP A 67 -3.07 21.37 -1.23
CA ASP A 67 -1.76 21.10 -0.65
C ASP A 67 -1.52 19.61 -0.45
N ALA A 68 -2.52 18.88 0.04
CA ALA A 68 -2.45 17.43 0.15
C ALA A 68 -2.24 16.77 -1.24
N LEU A 69 -2.96 17.22 -2.27
CA LEU A 69 -2.80 16.68 -3.62
C LEU A 69 -1.42 17.01 -4.22
N ILE A 70 -0.90 18.21 -3.98
CA ILE A 70 0.44 18.62 -4.43
C ILE A 70 1.51 17.79 -3.71
N ASP A 71 1.44 17.68 -2.38
CA ASP A 71 2.37 16.86 -1.57
C ASP A 71 2.39 15.41 -2.05
N TRP A 72 1.22 14.88 -2.43
CA TRP A 72 1.13 13.54 -3.00
C TRP A 72 1.94 13.38 -4.28
N VAL A 73 1.86 14.35 -5.19
CA VAL A 73 2.62 14.35 -6.46
C VAL A 73 4.11 14.55 -6.21
N GLU A 74 4.47 15.50 -5.34
CA GLU A 74 5.87 15.83 -5.03
C GLU A 74 6.60 14.66 -4.38
N ARG A 75 5.98 14.00 -3.39
CA ARG A 75 6.55 12.81 -2.74
C ARG A 75 6.61 11.58 -3.65
N SER A 76 5.90 11.62 -4.78
CA SER A 76 5.97 10.61 -5.84
C SER A 76 6.87 11.06 -7.00
N GLU A 77 7.90 11.86 -6.72
CA GLU A 77 8.89 12.31 -7.70
C GLU A 77 8.27 13.09 -8.88
N GLY A 78 7.18 13.81 -8.62
CA GLY A 78 6.44 14.56 -9.64
C GLY A 78 5.48 13.70 -10.48
N ASP A 79 5.29 12.42 -10.14
CA ASP A 79 4.38 11.54 -10.86
C ASP A 79 2.91 11.89 -10.55
N SER A 80 2.24 12.51 -11.53
CA SER A 80 0.84 12.89 -11.44
C SER A 80 -0.15 11.71 -11.27
N LYS A 81 0.31 10.46 -11.43
CA LYS A 81 -0.48 9.27 -11.10
C LYS A 81 -0.67 9.12 -9.58
N ALA A 82 0.10 9.84 -8.76
CA ALA A 82 -0.08 9.83 -7.30
C ALA A 82 -1.49 10.26 -6.85
N VAL A 83 -2.15 11.10 -7.65
CA VAL A 83 -3.55 11.52 -7.46
C VAL A 83 -4.40 10.82 -8.52
N ASN A 84 -5.34 9.99 -8.11
CA ASN A 84 -6.38 9.44 -8.97
C ASN A 84 -7.53 10.45 -9.06
N LEU A 85 -7.87 10.84 -10.29
CA LEU A 85 -9.04 11.64 -10.63
C LEU A 85 -9.86 10.83 -11.64
N GLU A 86 -10.99 10.30 -11.18
CA GLU A 86 -11.82 9.40 -11.98
C GLU A 86 -13.23 9.96 -12.12
N PHE A 87 -13.64 10.16 -13.38
CA PHE A 87 -14.99 10.54 -13.76
C PHE A 87 -15.83 9.30 -14.04
N GLY A 88 -16.97 9.18 -13.39
CA GLY A 88 -17.96 8.13 -13.65
C GLY A 88 -19.28 8.73 -14.09
N GLU A 89 -19.73 8.42 -15.30
CA GLU A 89 -21.03 8.85 -15.82
C GLU A 89 -22.13 7.84 -15.43
N THR A 90 -23.30 8.37 -15.04
CA THR A 90 -24.49 7.60 -14.72
C THR A 90 -25.52 7.67 -15.84
N GLU A 91 -26.41 6.68 -15.90
CA GLU A 91 -27.48 6.62 -16.90
C GLU A 91 -28.47 7.80 -16.78
N ASP A 92 -28.56 8.41 -15.60
CA ASP A 92 -29.46 9.55 -15.31
C ASP A 92 -28.94 10.88 -15.89
N GLY A 93 -27.84 10.87 -16.65
CA GLY A 93 -27.26 12.08 -17.24
C GLY A 93 -26.43 12.92 -16.26
N GLU A 94 -26.00 12.31 -15.16
CA GLU A 94 -25.09 12.89 -14.17
C GLU A 94 -23.71 12.25 -14.26
N TYR A 95 -22.74 12.85 -13.60
CA TYR A 95 -21.44 12.24 -13.37
C TYR A 95 -20.95 12.52 -11.95
N VAL A 96 -20.02 11.70 -11.51
CA VAL A 96 -19.25 11.86 -10.29
C VAL A 96 -17.79 12.05 -10.65
N LEU A 97 -17.09 12.97 -9.98
CA LEU A 97 -15.63 12.95 -9.95
C LEU A 97 -15.21 12.42 -8.59
N THR A 98 -14.32 11.44 -8.60
CA THR A 98 -13.71 10.93 -7.39
C THR A 98 -12.22 11.21 -7.33
N ILE A 99 -11.74 11.33 -6.10
CA ILE A 99 -10.40 11.76 -5.76
C ILE A 99 -9.85 10.76 -4.75
N SER A 100 -8.68 10.21 -5.01
CA SER A 100 -8.02 9.29 -4.10
C SER A 100 -6.51 9.24 -4.35
N PRO A 101 -5.71 8.79 -3.37
CA PRO A 101 -4.34 8.43 -3.65
C PRO A 101 -4.30 7.16 -4.52
N ASN A 102 -3.33 7.08 -5.42
CA ASN A 102 -3.03 5.82 -6.09
C ASN A 102 -2.34 4.85 -5.12
N SER A 103 -2.88 3.63 -4.96
CA SER A 103 -2.39 2.66 -3.96
C SER A 103 -0.93 2.29 -4.18
N THR A 104 -0.51 2.06 -5.43
CA THR A 104 0.89 1.76 -5.77
C THR A 104 1.79 2.93 -5.37
N LYS A 105 1.42 4.16 -5.74
CA LYS A 105 2.18 5.36 -5.36
C LYS A 105 2.20 5.62 -3.86
N LEU A 106 1.09 5.34 -3.16
CA LEU A 106 1.03 5.41 -1.71
C LEU A 106 2.01 4.42 -1.06
N ILE A 107 2.04 3.17 -1.54
CA ILE A 107 3.00 2.16 -1.10
C ILE A 107 4.43 2.63 -1.38
N GLU A 108 4.69 3.17 -2.57
CA GLU A 108 6.02 3.63 -2.94
C GLU A 108 6.53 4.75 -2.03
N ARG A 109 5.66 5.70 -1.65
CA ARG A 109 5.99 6.80 -0.76
C ARG A 109 6.23 6.38 0.68
N LEU A 110 5.44 5.42 1.17
CA LEU A 110 5.45 5.04 2.59
C LEU A 110 6.40 3.88 2.90
N LEU A 111 6.69 3.02 1.93
CA LEU A 111 7.58 1.89 2.09
C LEU A 111 8.86 2.05 1.27
N PRO A 112 10.05 1.98 1.91
CA PRO A 112 11.32 1.95 1.20
C PRO A 112 11.36 0.83 0.15
N ALA A 113 11.95 1.11 -1.01
CA ALA A 113 12.02 0.14 -2.11
C ALA A 113 12.55 -1.25 -1.70
N PRO A 114 13.62 -1.37 -0.87
CA PRO A 114 14.13 -2.67 -0.45
C PRO A 114 13.15 -3.48 0.41
N TRP A 115 12.08 -2.88 0.95
CA TRP A 115 11.15 -3.57 1.86
C TRP A 115 9.93 -4.13 1.11
N ARG A 116 9.60 -3.57 -0.07
CA ARG A 116 8.36 -3.85 -0.80
C ARG A 116 8.24 -5.32 -1.23
N ASP A 117 9.35 -5.96 -1.55
CA ASP A 117 9.36 -7.36 -1.98
C ASP A 117 9.12 -8.35 -0.83
N TYR A 118 9.28 -7.90 0.42
CA TYR A 118 9.20 -8.75 1.62
C TYR A 118 7.96 -8.46 2.46
N LEU A 119 7.27 -7.36 2.21
CA LEU A 119 6.05 -6.96 2.89
C LEU A 119 4.80 -7.23 2.05
N ASN A 120 3.68 -7.42 2.74
CA ASN A 120 2.35 -7.43 2.15
C ASN A 120 1.65 -6.13 2.58
N PRO A 121 1.77 -5.03 1.80
CA PRO A 121 1.12 -3.79 2.16
C PRO A 121 -0.40 -3.94 2.04
N VAL A 122 -1.11 -3.53 3.08
CA VAL A 122 -2.57 -3.40 3.10
C VAL A 122 -2.88 -1.91 3.17
N THR A 123 -3.26 -1.32 2.06
CA THR A 123 -3.57 0.10 1.97
C THR A 123 -5.00 0.39 2.45
N MET A 124 -5.12 1.32 3.38
CA MET A 124 -6.38 1.95 3.76
C MET A 124 -6.36 3.36 3.17
N ALA A 125 -6.82 3.46 1.93
CA ALA A 125 -6.98 4.73 1.24
C ALA A 125 -8.33 5.36 1.56
N ILE A 126 -8.36 6.69 1.59
CA ILE A 126 -9.59 7.47 1.74
C ILE A 126 -9.91 8.08 0.38
N TYR A 127 -11.20 8.10 0.08
CA TYR A 127 -11.75 8.53 -1.19
C TYR A 127 -12.68 9.70 -0.91
N GLN A 128 -12.66 10.69 -1.78
CA GLN A 128 -13.66 11.75 -1.82
C GLN A 128 -14.34 11.78 -3.17
N ALA A 129 -15.56 12.31 -3.20
CA ALA A 129 -16.38 12.35 -4.38
C ALA A 129 -17.27 13.58 -4.41
N LYS A 130 -17.38 14.23 -5.57
CA LYS A 130 -18.42 15.21 -5.85
C LYS A 130 -19.47 14.59 -6.75
N TYR A 131 -20.69 14.48 -6.24
CA TYR A 131 -21.84 13.88 -6.92
C TYR A 131 -22.82 14.92 -7.45
N GLY A 132 -23.81 14.43 -8.21
CA GLY A 132 -24.95 15.23 -8.66
C GLY A 132 -24.57 16.26 -9.72
N LEU A 133 -23.45 16.05 -10.41
CA LEU A 133 -22.98 16.96 -11.44
C LEU A 133 -23.65 16.58 -12.75
N LYS A 134 -24.35 17.53 -13.36
CA LYS A 134 -24.98 17.29 -14.66
C LYS A 134 -23.94 17.22 -15.75
N ILE A 135 -24.07 16.27 -16.66
CA ILE A 135 -23.23 16.18 -17.87
C ILE A 135 -23.47 17.45 -18.71
N SER A 136 -22.57 18.42 -18.57
CA SER A 136 -22.61 19.69 -19.29
C SER A 136 -21.87 19.60 -20.64
N PRO A 137 -22.13 20.53 -21.58
CA PRO A 137 -21.32 20.62 -22.80
C PRO A 137 -19.82 20.76 -22.50
N GLN A 138 -19.45 21.52 -21.46
CA GLN A 138 -18.05 21.70 -21.06
C GLN A 138 -17.43 20.40 -20.55
N TYR A 139 -18.16 19.61 -19.76
CA TYR A 139 -17.66 18.31 -19.33
C TYR A 139 -17.47 17.36 -20.53
N ARG A 140 -18.43 17.31 -21.45
CA ARG A 140 -18.30 16.51 -22.69
C ARG A 140 -17.10 16.95 -23.52
N ASP A 141 -16.93 18.25 -23.70
CA ASP A 141 -15.77 18.81 -24.41
C ASP A 141 -14.45 18.40 -23.73
N PHE A 142 -14.40 18.43 -22.39
CA PHE A 142 -13.21 18.01 -21.64
C PHE A 142 -12.91 16.52 -21.86
N ARG A 143 -13.90 15.66 -21.69
CA ARG A 143 -13.78 14.21 -21.87
C ARG A 143 -13.39 13.83 -23.29
N ASP A 144 -14.10 14.36 -24.29
CA ASP A 144 -13.97 13.94 -25.69
C ASP A 144 -12.70 14.50 -26.35
N ASN A 145 -12.18 15.61 -25.85
CA ASN A 145 -10.97 16.26 -26.40
C ASN A 145 -9.71 16.02 -25.56
N TYR A 146 -9.83 15.44 -24.37
CA TYR A 146 -8.68 15.04 -23.57
C TYR A 146 -7.85 13.97 -24.29
N GLN A 147 -6.53 14.14 -24.27
CA GLN A 147 -5.57 13.18 -24.82
C GLN A 147 -4.62 12.73 -23.72
N GLN A 148 -4.49 11.42 -23.54
CA GLN A 148 -3.61 10.82 -22.55
C GLN A 148 -2.18 11.33 -22.68
N GLY A 149 -1.55 11.67 -21.55
CA GLY A 149 -0.19 12.21 -21.49
C GLY A 149 -0.11 13.74 -21.56
N THR A 150 -1.17 14.40 -22.03
CA THR A 150 -1.24 15.87 -22.10
C THR A 150 -1.29 16.47 -20.69
N PRO A 151 -0.39 17.40 -20.34
CA PRO A 151 -0.40 18.02 -19.02
C PRO A 151 -1.58 18.99 -18.90
N ILE A 152 -2.54 18.65 -18.04
CA ILE A 152 -3.66 19.50 -17.65
C ILE A 152 -3.36 20.05 -16.26
N VAL A 153 -3.47 21.37 -16.09
CA VAL A 153 -3.35 22.00 -14.79
C VAL A 153 -4.53 21.60 -13.90
N VAL A 154 -4.26 21.27 -12.64
CA VAL A 154 -5.29 21.03 -11.63
C VAL A 154 -5.10 21.99 -10.47
N ARG A 155 -6.14 22.75 -10.13
CA ARG A 155 -6.14 23.76 -9.05
C ARG A 155 -7.55 24.00 -8.49
N TYR A 156 -7.69 24.85 -7.48
CA TYR A 156 -9.00 25.33 -7.03
C TYR A 156 -9.30 26.77 -7.50
N TYR A 157 -10.58 27.09 -7.50
CA TYR A 157 -11.20 28.38 -7.78
C TYR A 157 -12.12 28.74 -6.63
N ILE A 158 -12.24 30.02 -6.28
CA ILE A 158 -13.18 30.49 -5.26
C ILE A 158 -14.44 31.03 -5.91
N ALA A 159 -15.58 30.48 -5.47
CA ALA A 159 -16.89 30.94 -5.85
C ALA A 159 -17.26 32.22 -5.09
N GLY A 160 -17.73 33.21 -5.83
CA GLY A 160 -18.44 34.36 -5.30
C GLY A 160 -19.95 34.22 -5.42
N PRO A 161 -20.67 35.33 -5.21
CA PRO A 161 -22.12 35.36 -5.38
C PRO A 161 -22.54 34.80 -6.75
N ASN A 162 -23.62 34.01 -6.76
CA ASN A 162 -24.15 33.34 -7.95
C ASN A 162 -23.18 32.37 -8.64
N ASN A 163 -22.27 31.74 -7.89
CA ASN A 163 -21.29 30.76 -8.39
C ASN A 163 -20.35 31.34 -9.47
N THR A 164 -20.08 32.64 -9.42
CA THR A 164 -19.09 33.29 -10.29
C THR A 164 -17.69 33.05 -9.76
N VAL A 165 -16.70 32.94 -10.63
CA VAL A 165 -15.29 32.81 -10.20
C VAL A 165 -14.79 34.17 -9.75
N VAL A 166 -14.35 34.28 -8.48
CA VAL A 166 -13.78 35.52 -7.92
C VAL A 166 -12.26 35.48 -7.91
N SER A 167 -11.68 34.33 -7.59
CA SER A 167 -10.23 34.11 -7.61
C SER A 167 -9.90 32.68 -8.02
N LYS A 168 -8.63 32.46 -8.32
CA LYS A 168 -8.06 31.13 -8.59
C LYS A 168 -6.75 30.99 -7.83
N SER A 169 -6.44 29.77 -7.43
CA SER A 169 -5.15 29.46 -6.82
C SER A 169 -4.02 29.71 -7.81
N GLU A 170 -2.92 30.32 -7.35
CA GLU A 170 -1.66 30.36 -8.11
C GLU A 170 -0.89 29.03 -8.03
N ARG A 171 -1.17 28.21 -7.01
CA ARG A 171 -0.63 26.86 -6.86
C ARG A 171 -1.45 25.87 -7.68
N TYR A 172 -0.76 24.88 -8.23
CA TYR A 172 -1.36 23.81 -9.03
C TYR A 172 -0.40 22.64 -9.16
N PHE A 173 -0.90 21.51 -9.67
CA PHE A 173 -0.07 20.44 -10.21
C PHE A 173 -0.51 20.10 -11.64
N HIS A 174 0.35 19.44 -12.40
CA HIS A 174 0.00 18.92 -13.72
C HIS A 174 -0.51 17.49 -13.60
N LYS A 175 -1.69 17.22 -14.16
CA LYS A 175 -2.27 15.90 -14.31
C LYS A 175 -2.22 15.46 -15.76
N ARG A 176 -1.67 14.28 -16.01
CA ARG A 176 -1.50 13.74 -17.38
C ARG A 176 -2.44 12.59 -17.72
N GLU A 177 -3.09 12.02 -16.70
CA GLU A 177 -3.91 10.82 -16.82
C GLU A 177 -5.21 10.99 -16.04
N PHE A 178 -6.35 11.02 -16.73
CA PHE A 178 -7.69 10.98 -16.13
C PHE A 178 -8.35 9.66 -16.53
N SER A 179 -9.11 9.09 -15.59
CA SER A 179 -9.92 7.89 -15.86
C SER A 179 -11.37 8.29 -16.10
N PHE A 180 -12.00 7.64 -17.08
CA PHE A 180 -13.39 7.85 -17.43
C PHE A 180 -14.10 6.49 -17.48
N SER A 181 -15.18 6.34 -16.74
CA SER A 181 -16.04 5.16 -16.74
C SER A 181 -17.47 5.54 -17.16
N PHE A 182 -18.13 4.63 -17.88
CA PHE A 182 -19.44 4.85 -18.48
C PHE A 182 -20.36 3.65 -18.23
N ASN A 183 -21.65 3.90 -17.97
CA ASN A 183 -22.69 2.86 -17.83
C ASN A 183 -22.34 1.71 -16.87
N GLY A 184 -21.66 2.00 -15.75
CA GLY A 184 -21.27 0.97 -14.80
C GLY A 184 -20.16 0.03 -15.26
N HIS A 185 -19.55 0.25 -16.43
CA HIS A 185 -18.28 -0.36 -16.78
C HIS A 185 -17.14 0.42 -16.13
N LEU A 186 -16.64 -0.15 -15.05
CA LEU A 186 -15.42 0.30 -14.41
C LEU A 186 -14.22 -0.26 -15.16
N ASP A 187 -13.20 0.57 -15.35
CA ASP A 187 -11.91 0.08 -15.82
C ASP A 187 -11.45 -1.00 -14.81
N PRO A 188 -10.92 -2.16 -15.24
CA PRO A 188 -10.22 -3.10 -14.36
C PRO A 188 -9.08 -2.46 -13.55
N LEU A 189 -8.63 -1.26 -13.90
CA LEU A 189 -7.71 -0.42 -13.13
C LEU A 189 -8.41 0.52 -12.13
N SER A 190 -9.74 0.71 -12.21
CA SER A 190 -10.59 1.45 -11.25
C SER A 190 -10.87 0.67 -9.95
N VAL A 191 -10.26 -0.52 -9.78
CA VAL A 191 -10.52 -1.48 -8.69
C VAL A 191 -10.33 -0.87 -7.30
N ASP A 192 -9.61 0.25 -7.21
CA ASP A 192 -9.31 0.85 -5.93
C ASP A 192 -10.44 1.72 -5.37
N ASN A 193 -11.44 2.23 -6.11
CA ASN A 193 -12.40 3.19 -5.53
C ASN A 193 -13.67 2.54 -4.94
N PRO A 194 -13.77 2.28 -3.62
CA PRO A 194 -14.95 1.69 -2.98
C PRO A 194 -16.20 2.58 -3.06
N ILE A 195 -16.06 3.88 -3.27
CA ILE A 195 -17.19 4.82 -3.34
C ILE A 195 -17.92 4.67 -4.67
N ILE A 196 -17.17 4.58 -5.76
CA ILE A 196 -17.71 4.21 -7.07
C ILE A 196 -18.20 2.76 -7.00
N ASN A 197 -17.33 1.85 -6.57
CA ASN A 197 -17.59 0.42 -6.53
C ASN A 197 -18.77 0.02 -5.63
N LYS A 198 -19.09 0.70 -4.51
CA LYS A 198 -20.21 0.28 -3.63
C LYS A 198 -21.58 0.47 -4.27
N ARG A 199 -21.76 1.46 -5.15
CA ARG A 199 -22.98 1.61 -5.95
C ARG A 199 -23.05 0.61 -7.10
N PHE A 200 -21.92 0.24 -7.70
CA PHE A 200 -21.87 -0.65 -8.88
C PHE A 200 -21.73 -2.15 -8.54
N ASN A 201 -20.96 -2.51 -7.51
CA ASN A 201 -20.66 -3.89 -7.08
C ASN A 201 -21.69 -4.48 -6.10
N GLN A 202 -22.83 -3.81 -5.87
CA GLN A 202 -23.98 -4.44 -5.22
C GLN A 202 -24.53 -5.64 -6.04
N MET A 203 -24.01 -5.86 -7.26
CA MET A 203 -24.40 -6.92 -8.18
C MET A 203 -23.46 -8.13 -8.29
N GLN A 204 -22.19 -8.11 -7.84
CA GLN A 204 -21.32 -9.29 -7.97
C GLN A 204 -20.27 -9.37 -6.85
N LYS A 205 -20.15 -10.57 -6.24
CA LYS A 205 -19.06 -10.91 -5.32
C LYS A 205 -18.58 -12.34 -5.57
N GLU A 206 -17.32 -12.48 -5.95
CA GLU A 206 -16.55 -13.70 -5.71
C GLU A 206 -15.27 -13.38 -4.94
N LYS A 207 -14.83 -14.36 -4.15
CA LYS A 207 -13.75 -14.26 -3.16
C LYS A 207 -12.44 -14.79 -3.74
N GLU A 208 -11.37 -14.03 -3.59
CA GLU A 208 -10.00 -14.54 -3.76
C GLU A 208 -9.59 -15.46 -2.59
N LYS A 209 -8.78 -16.48 -2.90
CA LYS A 209 -8.15 -17.38 -1.93
C LYS A 209 -6.75 -16.88 -1.59
N LEU A 210 -6.50 -16.63 -0.31
CA LEU A 210 -5.14 -16.45 0.23
C LEU A 210 -4.39 -17.80 0.23
N ALA A 211 -3.12 -17.78 -0.21
CA ALA A 211 -2.24 -18.94 -0.27
C ALA A 211 -1.55 -19.20 1.10
N GLY A 212 -1.52 -20.46 1.52
CA GLY A 212 -0.86 -20.91 2.75
C GLY A 212 0.68 -20.96 2.66
N ALA A 213 1.32 -21.55 3.67
CA ALA A 213 2.77 -21.64 3.75
C ALA A 213 3.41 -22.47 2.62
N ASP A 214 4.60 -22.06 2.17
CA ASP A 214 5.31 -22.61 1.01
C ASP A 214 6.77 -22.95 1.38
N GLU A 215 7.15 -24.22 1.23
CA GLU A 215 8.48 -24.71 1.61
C GLU A 215 9.60 -24.19 0.70
N GLU A 216 9.39 -24.10 -0.62
CA GLU A 216 10.43 -23.65 -1.55
C GLU A 216 10.77 -22.19 -1.27
N LYS A 217 9.72 -21.37 -1.14
CA LYS A 217 9.84 -19.96 -0.79
C LYS A 217 10.45 -19.76 0.59
N ARG A 218 10.13 -20.61 1.57
CA ARG A 218 10.76 -20.58 2.90
C ARG A 218 12.27 -20.76 2.79
N VAL A 219 12.71 -21.78 2.06
CA VAL A 219 14.14 -22.09 1.90
C VAL A 219 14.87 -20.96 1.17
N GLU A 220 14.27 -20.41 0.11
CA GLU A 220 14.81 -19.25 -0.61
C GLU A 220 15.06 -18.07 0.35
N ARG A 221 14.05 -17.68 1.13
CA ARG A 221 14.16 -16.56 2.09
C ARG A 221 15.13 -16.83 3.22
N LEU A 222 15.26 -18.07 3.67
CA LEU A 222 16.27 -18.43 4.68
C LEU A 222 17.69 -18.23 4.14
N ARG A 223 17.96 -18.59 2.87
CA ARG A 223 19.27 -18.36 2.24
C ARG A 223 19.60 -16.88 2.10
N GLU A 224 18.57 -16.08 1.86
CA GLU A 224 18.70 -14.63 1.66
C GLU A 224 18.98 -13.89 2.97
N PHE A 225 18.19 -14.14 4.02
CA PHE A 225 18.34 -13.45 5.31
C PHE A 225 19.45 -14.03 6.18
N TYR A 226 19.75 -15.32 6.03
CA TYR A 226 20.68 -16.06 6.87
C TYR A 226 21.69 -16.89 6.04
N PRO A 227 22.42 -16.28 5.09
CA PRO A 227 23.32 -17.01 4.20
C PRO A 227 24.40 -17.82 4.94
N VAL A 228 24.98 -17.26 6.00
CA VAL A 228 26.07 -17.90 6.75
C VAL A 228 25.53 -19.04 7.61
N LEU A 229 24.44 -18.78 8.32
CA LEU A 229 23.79 -19.77 9.16
C LEU A 229 23.20 -20.92 8.33
N TYR A 230 22.61 -20.61 7.18
CA TYR A 230 22.09 -21.62 6.26
C TYR A 230 23.22 -22.53 5.78
N ASP A 231 24.37 -21.98 5.36
CA ASP A 231 25.53 -22.78 4.96
C ASP A 231 26.08 -23.65 6.11
N ARG A 232 26.13 -23.11 7.34
CA ARG A 232 26.52 -23.89 8.52
C ARG A 232 25.62 -25.10 8.76
N LEU A 233 24.31 -24.92 8.64
CA LEU A 233 23.33 -25.99 8.82
C LEU A 233 23.35 -27.00 7.66
N ALA A 234 23.33 -26.50 6.42
CA ALA A 234 23.18 -27.32 5.22
C ALA A 234 24.46 -28.00 4.74
N SER A 235 25.59 -27.29 4.79
CA SER A 235 26.85 -27.73 4.19
C SER A 235 27.85 -28.23 5.25
N GLN A 236 27.93 -27.55 6.39
CA GLN A 236 28.95 -27.81 7.41
C GLN A 236 28.50 -28.81 8.49
N GLY A 237 27.24 -29.26 8.45
CA GLY A 237 26.69 -30.24 9.38
C GLY A 237 26.54 -29.73 10.81
N TRP A 238 26.47 -28.41 11.01
CA TRP A 238 26.21 -27.85 12.34
C TRP A 238 24.82 -28.29 12.80
N LEU A 239 24.73 -28.88 14.00
CA LEU A 239 23.50 -29.48 14.56
C LEU A 239 22.93 -30.71 13.80
N ALA A 240 23.72 -31.37 12.95
CA ALA A 240 23.27 -32.49 12.12
C ALA A 240 22.50 -33.58 12.90
N ASP A 241 23.01 -33.99 14.07
CA ASP A 241 22.38 -35.04 14.89
C ASP A 241 20.98 -34.64 15.37
N VAL A 242 20.83 -33.39 15.82
CA VAL A 242 19.56 -32.87 16.31
C VAL A 242 18.58 -32.67 15.16
N VAL A 243 19.05 -32.14 14.02
CA VAL A 243 18.25 -31.99 12.79
C VAL A 243 17.73 -33.36 12.34
N ALA A 244 18.59 -34.38 12.24
CA ALA A 244 18.20 -35.74 11.85
C ALA A 244 17.14 -36.34 12.79
N ALA A 245 17.22 -36.04 14.09
CA ALA A 245 16.25 -36.52 15.08
C ALA A 245 14.86 -35.84 14.99
N ILE A 246 14.76 -34.68 14.33
CA ILE A 246 13.53 -33.89 14.17
C ILE A 246 12.94 -34.04 12.76
N ASN A 247 13.79 -34.22 11.74
CA ASN A 247 13.41 -34.31 10.32
C ASN A 247 12.47 -35.48 9.98
N LYS A 248 12.21 -36.38 10.94
CA LYS A 248 11.17 -37.42 10.83
C LYS A 248 9.74 -36.85 10.84
N ARG A 249 9.54 -35.61 11.29
CA ARG A 249 8.22 -34.99 11.51
C ARG A 249 8.03 -33.63 10.87
N TYR A 250 9.12 -32.94 10.56
CA TYR A 250 9.11 -31.57 10.07
C TYR A 250 10.06 -31.47 8.88
N THR A 251 9.77 -30.57 7.95
CA THR A 251 10.65 -30.33 6.80
C THR A 251 11.96 -29.68 7.25
N THR A 252 13.01 -29.84 6.43
CA THR A 252 14.29 -29.16 6.68
C THR A 252 14.10 -27.64 6.78
N GLY A 253 13.28 -27.03 5.92
CA GLY A 253 12.99 -25.59 5.98
C GLY A 253 12.33 -25.16 7.29
N GLN A 254 11.37 -25.95 7.81
CA GLN A 254 10.76 -25.68 9.13
C GLN A 254 11.78 -25.74 10.26
N ILE A 255 12.67 -26.74 10.23
CA ILE A 255 13.72 -26.90 11.25
C ILE A 255 14.71 -25.74 11.20
N TYR A 256 15.18 -25.36 10.01
CA TYR A 256 16.14 -24.28 9.83
C TYR A 256 15.53 -22.93 10.20
N GLN A 257 14.28 -22.68 9.82
CA GLN A 257 13.53 -21.51 10.24
C GLN A 257 13.46 -21.39 11.76
N ALA A 258 13.13 -22.47 12.46
CA ALA A 258 13.08 -22.47 13.91
C ALA A 258 14.44 -22.12 14.54
N ILE A 259 15.52 -22.68 14.01
CA ILE A 259 16.89 -22.36 14.46
C ILE A 259 17.21 -20.88 14.20
N CYS A 260 16.89 -20.35 13.01
CA CYS A 260 17.10 -18.94 12.65
C CYS A 260 16.31 -18.00 13.58
N ASN A 261 15.04 -18.30 13.84
CA ASN A 261 14.17 -17.54 14.75
C ASN A 261 14.71 -17.54 16.19
N MET A 262 15.28 -18.66 16.65
CA MET A 262 15.93 -18.72 17.97
C MET A 262 17.20 -17.85 18.00
N ILE A 263 18.02 -17.87 16.95
CA ILE A 263 19.28 -17.12 16.89
C ILE A 263 19.03 -15.63 16.82
N VAL A 264 18.10 -15.18 15.97
CA VAL A 264 17.85 -13.74 15.80
C VAL A 264 17.38 -13.09 17.09
N LEU A 265 16.56 -13.77 17.90
CA LEU A 265 16.19 -13.26 19.22
C LEU A 265 17.37 -13.13 20.17
N GLN A 266 18.30 -14.10 20.16
CA GLN A 266 19.49 -14.00 21.00
C GLN A 266 20.38 -12.85 20.55
N ARG A 267 20.56 -12.66 19.24
CA ARG A 267 21.31 -11.51 18.68
C ARG A 267 20.71 -10.18 19.11
N VAL A 268 19.39 -10.04 19.02
CA VAL A 268 18.67 -8.83 19.46
C VAL A 268 18.80 -8.62 20.97
N ALA A 269 18.71 -9.68 21.78
CA ALA A 269 18.86 -9.58 23.23
C ALA A 269 20.27 -9.11 23.65
N ILE A 270 21.31 -9.50 22.89
CA ILE A 270 22.69 -9.05 23.11
C ILE A 270 22.86 -7.60 22.64
N ASN A 271 22.26 -7.24 21.51
CA ASN A 271 22.31 -5.90 20.95
C ASN A 271 21.30 -4.97 21.65
N LYS A 272 21.69 -4.42 22.81
CA LYS A 272 20.85 -3.52 23.64
C LYS A 272 20.34 -2.24 22.93
N LYS A 273 20.84 -1.94 21.72
CA LYS A 273 20.39 -0.80 20.92
C LYS A 273 19.10 -1.10 20.14
N VAL A 274 18.81 -2.36 19.85
CA VAL A 274 17.61 -2.79 19.14
C VAL A 274 16.62 -3.37 20.14
N LYS A 275 15.39 -2.84 20.15
CA LYS A 275 14.30 -3.40 20.93
C LYS A 275 13.25 -3.92 19.98
N LEU A 276 13.16 -5.24 19.87
CA LEU A 276 11.99 -5.90 19.30
C LEU A 276 11.04 -6.28 20.44
N ALA A 277 9.74 -6.29 20.16
CA ALA A 277 8.72 -6.71 21.14
C ALA A 277 8.05 -8.03 20.71
N PRO A 278 8.65 -9.22 20.96
CA PRO A 278 8.09 -10.48 20.49
C PRO A 278 6.69 -10.71 21.08
N GLY A 279 5.76 -11.11 20.20
CA GLY A 279 4.37 -11.37 20.55
C GLY A 279 3.41 -10.19 20.35
N THR A 280 3.90 -9.02 19.93
CA THR A 280 3.03 -7.92 19.46
C THR A 280 2.60 -8.15 18.01
N PRO A 281 1.49 -7.54 17.56
CA PRO A 281 1.07 -7.58 16.16
C PRO A 281 2.12 -7.02 15.18
N ASP A 282 2.92 -6.05 15.62
CA ASP A 282 3.91 -5.36 14.78
C ASP A 282 5.24 -6.11 14.67
N PHE A 283 5.50 -7.06 15.57
CA PHE A 283 6.76 -7.78 15.65
C PHE A 283 7.24 -8.39 14.31
N PRO A 284 6.38 -9.02 13.48
CA PRO A 284 6.82 -9.56 12.20
C PRO A 284 7.43 -8.50 11.26
N ALA A 285 6.85 -7.30 11.22
CA ALA A 285 7.38 -6.20 10.42
C ALA A 285 8.67 -5.61 11.03
N GLU A 286 8.72 -5.49 12.37
CA GLU A 286 9.93 -5.04 13.07
C GLU A 286 11.11 -6.01 12.89
N LEU A 287 10.85 -7.31 12.95
CA LEU A 287 11.85 -8.36 12.73
C LEU A 287 12.39 -8.30 11.31
N LEU A 288 11.52 -8.18 10.31
CA LEU A 288 11.92 -8.04 8.92
C LEU A 288 12.79 -6.78 8.72
N ARG A 289 12.38 -5.64 9.27
CA ARG A 289 13.18 -4.41 9.24
C ARG A 289 14.57 -4.64 9.83
N TYR A 290 14.63 -5.28 11.01
CA TYR A 290 15.91 -5.61 11.63
C TYR A 290 16.81 -6.45 10.71
N LEU A 291 16.26 -7.48 10.06
CA LEU A 291 17.02 -8.35 9.15
C LEU A 291 17.52 -7.61 7.91
N LEU A 292 16.71 -6.72 7.34
CA LEU A 292 17.11 -5.91 6.18
C LEU A 292 18.19 -4.87 6.53
N GLU A 293 18.14 -4.30 7.73
CA GLU A 293 19.11 -3.31 8.21
C GLU A 293 20.39 -3.93 8.78
N ASN A 294 20.38 -5.22 9.14
CA ASN A 294 21.48 -5.94 9.78
C ASN A 294 21.76 -7.27 9.05
N PRO A 295 22.22 -7.22 7.78
CA PRO A 295 22.45 -8.41 6.98
C PRO A 295 23.46 -9.36 7.67
N GLU A 296 23.24 -10.67 7.54
CA GLU A 296 24.08 -11.64 8.24
C GLU A 296 25.53 -11.62 7.75
N THR A 297 26.48 -11.49 8.68
CA THR A 297 27.91 -11.59 8.42
C THR A 297 28.55 -12.73 9.23
N ALA A 298 29.77 -13.12 8.85
CA ALA A 298 30.53 -14.16 9.55
C ALA A 298 30.87 -13.78 11.01
N ASP A 299 30.93 -12.48 11.31
CA ASP A 299 31.27 -11.93 12.63
C ASP A 299 30.08 -11.90 13.59
N HIS A 300 28.88 -12.23 13.11
CA HIS A 300 27.71 -12.29 13.98
C HIS A 300 27.83 -13.36 15.06
N TYR A 301 27.16 -13.10 16.19
CA TYR A 301 27.07 -14.06 17.26
C TYR A 301 26.31 -15.33 16.82
N PHE A 302 26.91 -16.48 17.13
CA PHE A 302 26.31 -17.81 16.99
C PHE A 302 26.33 -18.50 18.37
N PRO A 303 25.16 -18.89 18.91
CA PRO A 303 25.10 -19.59 20.19
C PRO A 303 25.76 -20.97 20.11
N GLY A 304 26.15 -21.51 21.26
CA GLY A 304 26.63 -22.90 21.36
C GLY A 304 25.53 -23.93 21.04
N GLN A 305 25.93 -25.15 20.69
CA GLN A 305 24.99 -26.21 20.26
C GLN A 305 24.00 -26.61 21.36
N GLU A 306 24.39 -26.47 22.63
CA GLU A 306 23.57 -26.73 23.82
C GLU A 306 22.30 -25.88 23.87
N GLU A 307 22.27 -24.74 23.18
CA GLU A 307 21.08 -23.91 23.07
C GLU A 307 20.01 -24.49 22.15
N PHE A 308 20.35 -25.49 21.32
CA PHE A 308 19.51 -26.06 20.27
C PHE A 308 19.14 -27.52 20.57
N THR A 309 18.40 -27.73 21.66
CA THR A 309 17.86 -29.06 21.97
C THR A 309 16.65 -29.37 21.09
N LYS A 310 16.40 -30.68 20.85
CA LYS A 310 15.20 -31.16 20.14
C LYS A 310 13.91 -30.51 20.64
N GLN A 311 13.75 -30.44 21.96
CA GLN A 311 12.55 -29.86 22.58
C GLN A 311 12.41 -28.36 22.31
N LYS A 312 13.52 -27.60 22.34
CA LYS A 312 13.50 -26.15 22.06
C LYS A 312 13.14 -25.88 20.59
N ILE A 313 13.74 -26.62 19.66
CA ILE A 313 13.47 -26.48 18.22
C ILE A 313 12.01 -26.86 17.90
N GLU A 314 11.54 -28.03 18.36
CA GLU A 314 10.13 -28.43 18.13
C GLU A 314 9.12 -27.43 18.73
N LYS A 315 9.46 -26.84 19.87
CA LYS A 315 8.63 -25.78 20.48
C LYS A 315 8.56 -24.55 19.58
N GLN A 316 9.69 -24.12 19.02
CA GLN A 316 9.72 -22.99 18.10
C GLN A 316 8.96 -23.28 16.80
N ILE A 317 9.10 -24.48 16.21
CA ILE A 317 8.35 -24.88 15.01
C ILE A 317 6.84 -24.75 15.24
N ARG A 318 6.33 -25.19 16.40
CA ARG A 318 4.89 -25.06 16.73
C ARG A 318 4.44 -23.60 16.86
N GLN A 319 5.34 -22.70 17.26
CA GLN A 319 5.04 -21.26 17.31
C GLN A 319 4.97 -20.69 15.89
N ASP A 320 5.89 -21.08 15.01
CA ASP A 320 5.90 -20.68 13.60
C ASP A 320 4.63 -21.19 12.88
N GLU A 321 4.23 -22.45 13.11
CA GLU A 321 2.97 -23.01 12.58
C GLU A 321 1.73 -22.27 13.09
N LYS A 322 1.74 -21.83 14.36
CA LYS A 322 0.65 -21.02 14.92
C LYS A 322 0.57 -19.67 14.21
N TYR A 323 1.70 -19.05 13.90
CA TYR A 323 1.76 -17.80 13.14
C TYR A 323 1.11 -17.96 11.77
N VAL A 324 1.45 -19.01 11.01
CA VAL A 324 0.84 -19.32 9.70
C VAL A 324 -0.68 -19.41 9.81
N LYS A 325 -1.20 -20.14 10.80
CA LYS A 325 -2.66 -20.29 11.00
C LYS A 325 -3.35 -18.95 11.27
N THR A 326 -2.74 -18.10 12.10
CA THR A 326 -3.31 -16.78 12.42
C THR A 326 -3.18 -15.77 11.29
N TYR A 327 -2.20 -15.95 10.39
CA TYR A 327 -1.97 -15.09 9.24
C TYR A 327 -3.15 -15.13 8.24
N ASP A 328 -3.79 -16.30 8.10
CA ASP A 328 -4.92 -16.56 7.19
C ASP A 328 -6.29 -16.08 7.70
N ASP A 329 -6.41 -15.77 9.01
CA ASP A 329 -7.69 -15.42 9.64
C ASP A 329 -7.99 -13.89 9.62
N TYR A 330 -7.02 -13.05 9.27
CA TYR A 330 -7.13 -11.58 9.24
C TYR A 330 -7.20 -11.01 7.81
N PRO A 331 -8.25 -10.28 7.35
CA PRO A 331 -9.52 -9.93 7.99
C PRO A 331 -10.71 -10.61 7.27
N LYS A 332 -11.17 -11.78 7.75
CA LYS A 332 -12.49 -12.31 7.34
C LYS A 332 -13.65 -11.68 8.11
N LYS A 333 -13.38 -10.69 8.97
CA LYS A 333 -14.37 -9.92 9.74
C LYS A 333 -14.17 -8.43 9.48
N GLY A 334 -14.94 -7.92 8.54
CA GLY A 334 -15.11 -6.50 8.19
C GLY A 334 -16.46 -6.35 7.52
#